data_AF-A0A9Q7SE63-F1
#
_entry.id   AF-A0A9Q7SE63-F1
#
_cell.length_a   1.000
_cell.length_b   1.000
_cell.length_c   1.000
_cell.angle_alpha   90.00
_cell.angle_beta   90.00
_cell.angle_gamma   90.00
#
_symmetry.space_group_name_H-M   'P 1'
#
loop_
_entity.id
_entity.type
_entity.pdbx_description
1 polymer ?
#
loop_
_entity_poly.entity_id
_entity_poly.type
_entity_poly.pdbx_seq_one_letter_code
_entity_poly.pdbx_strand_id
1 'polypeptide(L)'
;MDERRAAAYRKLDEATRELAKISRAEDDDGDPTQYVPTDYVLIVGLQGIDEDGDRVGYVTMFPKDGCQPRYITTGILAQINDTLRAPRVVE
;
A
#
# COMPACT_ATOMS: atom_id res chain seq x y z
N MET A 1 18.79 -6.06 -8.60
CA MET A 1 17.38 -5.89 -9.01
C MET A 1 17.38 -5.49 -10.49
N ASP A 2 16.48 -6.04 -11.32
CA ASP A 2 16.32 -5.60 -12.73
C ASP A 2 16.01 -4.09 -12.75
N GLU A 3 16.65 -3.33 -13.65
CA GLU A 3 16.47 -1.88 -13.82
C GLU A 3 15.01 -1.51 -14.09
N ARG A 4 14.27 -2.34 -14.84
CA ARG A 4 12.84 -2.13 -15.08
C ARG A 4 12.04 -2.22 -13.79
N ARG A 5 12.39 -3.19 -12.93
CA ARG A 5 11.74 -3.36 -11.63
C ARG A 5 12.05 -2.16 -10.74
N ALA A 6 13.32 -1.72 -10.67
CA ALA A 6 13.70 -0.54 -9.90
C ALA A 6 12.97 0.73 -10.37
N ALA A 7 12.82 0.94 -11.68
CA ALA A 7 12.06 2.05 -12.24
C ALA A 7 10.58 2.00 -11.86
N ALA A 8 9.97 0.81 -11.83
CA ALA A 8 8.59 0.66 -11.37
C ALA A 8 8.44 1.05 -9.89
N TYR A 9 9.36 0.63 -9.01
CA TYR A 9 9.30 1.01 -7.59
C TYR A 9 9.46 2.51 -7.36
N ARG A 10 10.30 3.20 -8.16
CA ARG A 10 10.38 4.67 -8.09
C ARG A 10 9.03 5.33 -8.35
N LYS A 11 8.29 4.88 -9.37
CA LYS A 11 6.93 5.37 -9.65
C LYS A 11 5.96 5.09 -8.50
N LEU A 12 6.08 3.93 -7.86
CA LEU A 12 5.27 3.59 -6.69
C LEU A 12 5.59 4.52 -5.50
N ASP A 13 6.87 4.85 -5.26
CA ASP A 13 7.28 5.79 -4.21
C ASP A 13 6.79 7.21 -4.49
N GLU A 14 6.94 7.69 -5.72
CA GLU A 14 6.40 8.99 -6.16
C GLU A 14 4.89 9.08 -5.92
N ALA A 15 4.12 8.11 -6.41
CA ALA A 15 2.66 8.08 -6.22
C ALA A 15 2.26 7.98 -4.74
N THR A 16 2.95 7.16 -3.95
CA THR A 16 2.68 7.02 -2.51
C THR A 16 2.91 8.34 -1.78
N ARG A 17 3.97 9.08 -2.12
CA ARG A 17 4.26 10.41 -1.56
C ARG A 17 3.21 11.44 -1.95
N GLU A 18 2.74 11.40 -3.19
CA GLU A 18 1.69 12.31 -3.66
C GLU A 18 0.36 12.05 -2.95
N LEU A 19 -0.07 10.78 -2.87
CA LEU A 19 -1.29 10.41 -2.14
C LEU A 19 -1.21 10.79 -0.66
N ALA A 20 -0.07 10.54 -0.01
CA ALA A 20 0.14 10.92 1.39
C ALA A 20 0.07 12.45 1.62
N LYS A 21 0.39 13.27 0.61
CA LYS A 21 0.19 14.72 0.68
C LYS A 21 -1.28 15.10 0.48
N ILE A 22 -1.97 14.46 -0.46
CA ILE A 22 -3.38 14.74 -0.78
C ILE A 22 -4.28 14.37 0.41
N SER A 23 -4.19 13.15 0.93
CA SER A 23 -5.03 12.70 2.06
C SER A 23 -4.91 13.61 3.28
N ARG A 24 -3.73 14.20 3.50
CA ARG A 24 -3.55 15.20 4.56
C ARG A 24 -4.22 16.54 4.32
N ALA A 25 -4.24 16.98 3.06
CA ALA A 25 -4.97 18.18 2.70
C ALA A 25 -6.49 17.99 2.85
N GLU A 26 -6.95 16.73 2.82
CA GLU A 26 -8.34 16.36 3.04
C GLU A 26 -8.67 16.21 4.55
N ASP A 27 -7.73 15.74 5.37
CA ASP A 27 -7.86 15.55 6.82
C ASP A 27 -7.64 16.85 7.64
N ASP A 28 -8.32 17.97 7.30
CA ASP A 28 -8.18 19.35 7.84
C ASP A 28 -8.41 19.55 9.38
N ASP A 29 -8.04 18.58 10.23
CA ASP A 29 -8.09 18.65 11.70
C ASP A 29 -6.82 19.28 12.33
N GLY A 30 -5.98 19.94 11.52
CA GLY A 30 -4.94 20.85 12.02
C GLY A 30 -3.72 20.21 12.69
N ASP A 31 -3.41 18.93 12.45
CA ASP A 31 -2.13 18.33 12.87
C ASP A 31 -1.00 18.72 11.88
N PRO A 32 -0.03 19.56 12.28
CA PRO A 32 1.03 20.06 11.41
C PRO A 32 2.16 19.04 11.16
N THR A 33 2.06 17.80 11.65
CA THR A 33 3.12 16.82 11.50
C THR A 33 3.19 16.26 10.07
N GLN A 34 4.15 16.76 9.30
CA GLN A 34 4.48 16.23 7.97
C GLN A 34 5.16 14.85 8.09
N TYR A 35 4.40 13.77 8.21
CA TYR A 35 5.01 12.43 8.09
C TYR A 35 5.47 12.19 6.63
N VAL A 36 6.75 11.99 6.40
CA VAL A 36 7.21 11.51 5.11
C VAL A 36 7.13 9.99 5.16
N PRO A 37 6.39 9.30 4.27
CA PRO A 37 6.39 7.83 4.28
C PRO A 37 7.81 7.32 4.04
N THR A 38 8.43 6.76 5.08
CA THR A 38 9.77 6.17 5.04
C THR A 38 9.71 4.68 4.74
N ASP A 39 8.63 4.03 5.17
CA ASP A 39 8.37 2.61 5.04
C ASP A 39 6.90 2.41 4.73
N TYR A 40 6.59 1.53 3.78
CA TYR A 40 5.23 1.22 3.38
C TYR A 40 5.17 -0.09 2.60
N VAL A 41 3.95 -0.64 2.51
CA VAL A 41 3.66 -1.81 1.68
C VAL A 41 2.41 -1.49 0.87
N LEU A 42 2.53 -1.52 -0.46
CA LEU A 42 1.36 -1.45 -1.33
C LEU A 42 0.78 -2.85 -1.49
N ILE A 43 -0.47 -3.03 -1.08
CA ILE A 43 -1.24 -4.27 -1.28
C ILE A 43 -2.19 -4.03 -2.45
N VAL A 44 -2.09 -4.87 -3.47
CA VAL A 44 -2.93 -4.77 -4.66
C VAL A 44 -3.75 -6.04 -4.77
N GLY A 45 -5.07 -5.88 -4.62
CA GLY A 45 -6.05 -6.89 -5.00
C GLY A 45 -6.39 -6.75 -6.48
N LEU A 46 -6.35 -7.87 -7.20
CA LEU A 46 -6.64 -7.96 -8.61
C LEU A 46 -7.76 -8.98 -8.81
N GLN A 47 -8.66 -8.69 -9.75
CA GLN A 47 -9.63 -9.65 -10.28
C GLN A 47 -9.36 -9.73 -11.77
N GLY A 48 -9.01 -10.93 -12.24
CA GLY A 48 -8.75 -11.23 -13.64
C GLY A 48 -9.74 -12.24 -14.18
N ILE A 49 -9.73 -12.43 -15.49
CA ILE A 49 -10.33 -13.58 -16.16
C ILE A 49 -9.17 -14.49 -16.55
N ASP A 50 -9.27 -15.78 -16.22
CA ASP A 50 -8.27 -16.77 -16.63
C ASP A 50 -8.54 -17.31 -18.05
N GLU A 51 -7.74 -18.29 -18.47
CA GLU A 51 -7.82 -18.87 -19.82
C GLU A 51 -9.11 -19.66 -20.05
N ASP A 52 -9.79 -20.08 -18.98
CA ASP A 52 -11.06 -20.81 -19.03
C ASP A 52 -12.28 -19.88 -18.98
N GLY A 53 -12.06 -18.57 -18.81
CA GLY A 53 -13.11 -17.55 -18.72
C GLY A 53 -13.62 -17.31 -17.30
N ASP A 54 -12.98 -17.92 -16.29
CA ASP A 54 -13.38 -17.80 -14.90
C ASP A 54 -12.79 -16.56 -14.25
N ARG A 55 -13.54 -15.98 -13.29
CA ARG A 55 -13.03 -14.89 -12.47
C ARG A 55 -12.08 -15.42 -11.41
N VAL A 56 -10.84 -14.96 -11.47
CA VAL A 56 -9.80 -15.33 -10.49
C VAL A 56 -9.33 -14.09 -9.75
N GLY A 57 -9.38 -14.19 -8.41
CA GLY A 57 -8.82 -13.19 -7.52
C GLY A 57 -7.35 -13.46 -7.24
N TYR A 58 -6.53 -12.43 -7.23
CA TYR A 58 -5.14 -12.51 -6.83
C TYR A 58 -4.79 -11.31 -5.95
N VAL A 59 -4.00 -11.54 -4.90
CA VAL A 59 -3.48 -10.47 -4.03
C VAL A 59 -1.96 -10.52 -4.07
N THR A 60 -1.34 -9.37 -4.30
CA THR A 60 0.11 -9.21 -4.28
C THR A 60 0.50 -8.03 -3.40
N MET A 61 1.75 -8.04 -2.94
CA MET A 61 2.32 -6.95 -2.15
C MET A 61 3.63 -6.45 -2.72
N PHE A 62 3.86 -5.16 -2.56
CA PHE A 62 5.06 -4.45 -2.99
C PHE A 62 5.60 -3.64 -1.80
N PRO A 63 6.60 -4.15 -1.06
CA PRO A 63 7.27 -3.38 -0.02
C PRO A 63 8.07 -2.24 -0.65
N LYS A 64 8.32 -1.15 0.08
CA LYS A 64 9.11 -0.02 -0.42
C LYS A 64 10.42 -0.47 -1.07
N ASP A 65 10.72 0.10 -2.24
CA ASP A 65 11.88 -0.19 -3.09
C ASP A 65 12.07 -1.68 -3.45
N GLY A 66 11.07 -2.52 -3.19
CA GLY A 66 11.16 -3.97 -3.31
C GLY A 66 12.04 -4.65 -2.27
N CYS A 67 12.55 -3.89 -1.29
CA CYS A 67 13.47 -4.36 -0.28
C CYS A 67 13.26 -3.55 1.01
N GLN A 68 12.40 -4.05 1.89
CA GLN A 68 12.14 -3.48 3.21
C GLN A 68 12.46 -4.52 4.29
N PRO A 69 13.00 -4.13 5.45
CA PRO A 69 13.23 -5.05 6.56
C PRO A 69 11.96 -5.83 6.89
N ARG A 70 12.10 -7.16 7.04
CA ARG A 70 10.96 -8.07 7.21
C ARG A 70 10.04 -7.66 8.36
N TYR A 71 10.61 -7.23 9.49
CA TYR A 71 9.83 -6.87 10.68
C TYR A 71 8.93 -5.64 10.46
N ILE A 72 9.37 -4.69 9.63
CA ILE A 72 8.58 -3.51 9.27
C ILE A 72 7.39 -3.94 8.40
N THR A 73 7.67 -4.72 7.36
CA THR A 73 6.63 -5.25 6.47
C THR A 73 5.60 -6.06 7.24
N THR A 74 6.03 -6.98 8.12
CA THR A 74 5.11 -7.78 8.92
C THR A 74 4.30 -6.94 9.91
N GLY A 75 4.91 -5.91 10.52
CA GLY A 75 4.22 -5.01 11.45
C GLY A 75 3.12 -4.21 10.77
N ILE A 76 3.42 -3.64 9.59
CA ILE A 76 2.43 -2.91 8.78
C ILE A 76 1.27 -3.84 8.36
N LEU A 77 1.57 -5.04 7.88
CA LEU A 77 0.55 -5.99 7.46
C LEU A 77 -0.33 -6.48 8.63
N ALA A 78 0.25 -6.65 9.82
CA ALA A 78 -0.51 -7.02 11.00
C ALA A 78 -1.53 -5.93 11.37
N GLN A 79 -1.11 -4.65 11.39
CA GLN A 79 -2.00 -3.52 11.63
C GLN A 79 -3.13 -3.46 10.59
N ILE A 80 -2.83 -3.66 9.30
CA ILE A 80 -3.85 -3.70 8.24
C ILE A 80 -4.85 -4.84 8.48
N ASN A 81 -4.37 -6.04 8.80
CA ASN A 81 -5.24 -7.18 9.09
C ASN A 81 -6.17 -6.90 10.28
N ASP A 82 -5.67 -6.25 11.32
CA ASP A 82 -6.48 -5.88 12.49
C ASP A 82 -7.54 -4.84 12.12
N THR A 83 -7.16 -3.80 11.36
CA THR A 83 -8.09 -2.79 10.84
C THR A 83 -9.18 -3.40 9.96
N LEU A 84 -8.84 -4.35 9.08
CA LEU A 84 -9.81 -5.02 8.20
C LEU A 84 -10.76 -5.95 8.96
N ARG A 85 -10.32 -6.48 10.11
CA ARG A 85 -11.13 -7.35 10.99
C ARG A 85 -11.98 -6.56 11.98
N ALA A 86 -11.68 -5.29 12.20
CA ALA A 86 -12.49 -4.45 13.07
C ALA A 86 -13.94 -4.36 12.53
N PRO A 87 -14.95 -4.54 13.37
CA PRO A 87 -16.34 -4.38 12.94
C PRO A 87 -16.53 -2.95 12.44
N ARG A 88 -17.02 -2.79 11.21
CA ARG A 88 -17.37 -1.48 10.68
C ARG A 88 -18.58 -0.97 11.47
N VAL A 89 -18.39 0.08 12.25
CA VAL A 89 -19.51 0.85 12.80
C VAL A 89 -20.19 1.50 11.61
N VAL A 90 -21.37 1.01 11.25
CA VAL A 90 -22.28 1.69 10.34
C VAL A 90 -23.05 2.70 11.19
N GLU A 91 -22.75 3.98 11.00
CA GLU A 91 -23.60 5.10 11.47
C GLU A 91 -24.85 5.25 10.60
#